data_AF-A0A0W0GHW2-F1
#
_entry.id   AF-A0A0W0GHW2-F1
#
_cell.length_a   1.000
_cell.length_b   1.000
_cell.length_c   1.000
_cell.angle_alpha   90.00
_cell.angle_beta   90.00
_cell.angle_gamma   90.00
#
_symmetry.space_group_name_H-M   'P 1'
#
loop_
_entity.id
_entity.type
_entity.pdbx_description
1 polymer ?
#
loop_
_entity_poly.entity_id
_entity_poly.type
_entity_poly.pdbx_seq_one_letter_code
_entity_poly.pdbx_strand_id
1 'polypeptide(L)'
;MDQSRDDNPSLPPTEITDENAVRRESTGLKAEIRTAAQAAAREQKELLRRQAKEEENARRRAEAEAAANRLREQEQARIAERERRDAEARARRESAEKAREEEAARIRAEREARHQAEVEKQQRREAEKQAREEAKERERQAIHQAEAEKRARLEAEARARSETEAQRKAEAEAKKLAEREAKQKTELEARERREAEAQARLEARRKLEEEKKAAEVEKRRQQEADRIARLETAARAKEEAASRAAAEEEARQQARLMAKEKKAARTKEQKKIENQEAELASAEATTELPSDLGEFLPGDYTLKLSGFSAGDVTAFRDNLTRTSNISLLFISGGPAGIEIRLRLGETIRLSETLVEMTLVGGAERDGEVVRVLRRRQ
;
A
#
# COMPACT_ATOMS: atom_id res chain seq x y z
N MET A 1 -164.30 -106.30 5.16
CA MET A 1 -164.23 -107.17 3.98
C MET A 1 -162.89 -107.87 4.05
N ASP A 2 -162.78 -109.13 4.42
CA ASP A 2 -163.82 -110.09 4.88
C ASP A 2 -163.25 -110.90 6.06
N GLN A 3 -164.04 -111.38 7.03
CA GLN A 3 -164.81 -112.65 6.99
C GLN A 3 -164.01 -113.84 6.43
N SER A 4 -164.06 -115.06 6.95
CA SER A 4 -164.53 -115.67 8.22
C SER A 4 -164.21 -117.18 8.08
N ARG A 5 -164.51 -117.99 9.11
CA ARG A 5 -164.36 -119.46 9.18
C ARG A 5 -162.91 -119.90 9.43
N ASP A 6 -162.61 -120.77 10.39
CA ASP A 6 -163.26 -122.03 10.82
C ASP A 6 -163.16 -123.14 9.78
N ASP A 7 -162.15 -123.99 9.92
CA ASP A 7 -162.32 -125.44 9.70
C ASP A 7 -161.24 -126.21 10.49
N ASN A 8 -161.70 -127.13 11.33
CA ASN A 8 -160.86 -128.09 12.06
C ASN A 8 -161.32 -129.49 11.67
N PRO A 9 -160.44 -130.30 11.07
CA PRO A 9 -160.33 -131.66 11.60
C PRO A 9 -158.91 -132.27 11.58
N SER A 10 -158.84 -133.44 12.23
CA SER A 10 -157.84 -134.51 12.02
C SER A 10 -156.49 -134.37 12.74
N LEU A 11 -156.41 -135.04 13.90
CA LEU A 11 -155.13 -135.45 14.51
C LEU A 11 -154.54 -136.64 13.71
N PRO A 12 -153.32 -136.54 13.17
CA PRO A 12 -152.52 -137.71 12.80
C PRO A 12 -151.91 -138.38 14.06
N PRO A 13 -151.43 -139.63 13.98
CA PRO A 13 -151.07 -140.42 15.15
C PRO A 13 -149.78 -139.95 15.84
N THR A 14 -149.61 -140.35 17.10
CA THR A 14 -148.37 -140.19 17.86
C THR A 14 -147.26 -141.06 17.29
N GLU A 15 -146.45 -140.51 16.39
CA GLU A 15 -145.15 -141.09 16.08
C GLU A 15 -144.29 -141.09 17.35
N ILE A 16 -143.84 -142.28 17.78
CA ILE A 16 -142.85 -142.42 18.83
C ILE A 16 -141.50 -142.05 18.22
N THR A 17 -141.20 -140.75 18.19
CA THR A 17 -139.90 -140.24 17.76
C THR A 17 -138.81 -140.85 18.63
N ASP A 18 -137.93 -141.66 18.05
CA ASP A 18 -136.82 -142.26 18.78
C ASP A 18 -135.85 -141.16 19.22
N GLU A 19 -135.99 -140.72 20.47
CA GLU A 19 -135.12 -139.73 21.10
C GLU A 19 -133.63 -140.09 20.95
N ASN A 20 -133.29 -141.39 20.83
CA ASN A 20 -131.91 -141.82 20.67
C ASN A 20 -131.35 -141.47 19.28
N ALA A 21 -132.18 -141.46 18.23
CA ALA A 21 -131.79 -141.00 16.91
C ALA A 21 -131.51 -139.49 16.93
N VAL A 22 -132.46 -138.69 17.42
CA VAL A 22 -132.33 -137.22 17.54
C VAL A 22 -131.16 -136.84 18.45
N ARG A 23 -130.94 -137.57 19.56
CA ARG A 23 -129.77 -137.35 20.43
C ARG A 23 -128.46 -137.72 19.72
N ARG A 24 -128.39 -138.81 18.95
CA ARG A 24 -127.19 -139.18 18.15
C ARG A 24 -126.85 -138.11 17.13
N GLU A 25 -127.81 -137.65 16.34
CA GLU A 25 -127.64 -136.56 15.37
C GLU A 25 -127.23 -135.25 16.07
N SER A 26 -127.89 -134.91 17.19
CA SER A 26 -127.51 -133.74 17.99
C SER A 26 -126.08 -133.84 18.53
N THR A 27 -125.60 -135.04 18.91
CA THR A 27 -124.19 -135.24 19.31
C THR A 27 -123.21 -135.20 18.13
N GLY A 28 -123.61 -135.68 16.94
CA GLY A 28 -122.83 -135.57 15.71
C GLY A 28 -122.63 -134.11 15.32
N LEU A 29 -123.72 -133.35 15.18
CA LEU A 29 -123.69 -131.91 14.88
C LEU A 29 -122.88 -131.12 15.94
N LYS A 30 -122.99 -131.46 17.23
CA LYS A 30 -122.15 -130.85 18.29
C LYS A 30 -120.67 -131.21 18.20
N ALA A 31 -120.32 -132.38 17.65
CA ALA A 31 -118.94 -132.76 17.38
C ALA A 31 -118.40 -132.03 16.14
N GLU A 32 -119.19 -131.94 15.07
CA GLU A 32 -118.85 -131.22 13.82
C GLU A 32 -118.70 -129.71 14.04
N ILE A 33 -119.62 -129.08 14.77
CA ILE A 33 -119.49 -127.67 15.17
C ILE A 33 -118.22 -127.47 16.02
N ARG A 34 -117.85 -128.43 16.86
CA ARG A 34 -116.61 -128.38 17.66
C ARG A 34 -115.35 -128.55 16.80
N THR A 35 -115.34 -129.45 15.82
CA THR A 35 -114.18 -129.61 14.92
C THR A 35 -114.05 -128.44 13.95
N ALA A 36 -115.15 -127.92 13.41
CA ALA A 36 -115.18 -126.71 12.60
C ALA A 36 -114.69 -125.47 13.39
N ALA A 37 -115.16 -125.28 14.63
CA ALA A 37 -114.67 -124.21 15.50
C ALA A 37 -113.17 -124.37 15.83
N GLN A 38 -112.68 -125.60 16.03
CA GLN A 38 -111.25 -125.87 16.23
C GLN A 38 -110.43 -125.65 14.95
N ALA A 39 -110.98 -125.89 13.76
CA ALA A 39 -110.34 -125.58 12.48
C ALA A 39 -110.24 -124.05 12.29
N ALA A 40 -111.35 -123.32 12.42
CA ALA A 40 -111.36 -121.86 12.32
C ALA A 40 -110.42 -121.19 13.35
N ALA A 41 -110.35 -121.70 14.58
CA ALA A 41 -109.41 -121.22 15.59
C ALA A 41 -107.93 -121.52 15.25
N ARG A 42 -107.64 -122.60 14.51
CA ARG A 42 -106.29 -122.87 13.98
C ARG A 42 -105.96 -121.92 12.82
N GLU A 43 -106.90 -121.70 11.90
CA GLU A 43 -106.73 -120.80 10.75
C GLU A 43 -106.53 -119.35 11.19
N GLN A 44 -107.34 -118.83 12.13
CA GLN A 44 -107.14 -117.51 12.73
C GLN A 44 -105.77 -117.40 13.43
N LYS A 45 -105.36 -118.44 14.16
CA LYS A 45 -104.02 -118.49 14.79
C LYS A 45 -102.88 -118.56 13.78
N GLU A 46 -103.07 -119.17 12.62
CA GLU A 46 -102.11 -119.13 11.51
C GLU A 46 -102.09 -117.77 10.82
N LEU A 47 -103.23 -117.15 10.58
CA LEU A 47 -103.33 -115.83 9.96
C LEU A 47 -102.65 -114.76 10.83
N LEU A 48 -102.89 -114.76 12.14
CA LEU A 48 -102.16 -113.92 13.10
C LEU A 48 -100.65 -114.22 13.11
N ARG A 49 -100.24 -115.49 12.95
CA ARG A 49 -98.82 -115.87 12.82
C ARG A 49 -98.19 -115.44 11.49
N ARG A 50 -98.96 -115.32 10.41
CA ARG A 50 -98.50 -114.78 9.12
C ARG A 50 -98.36 -113.26 9.21
N GLN A 51 -99.39 -112.57 9.71
CA GLN A 51 -99.36 -111.12 9.97
C GLN A 51 -98.21 -110.72 10.90
N ALA A 52 -97.99 -111.43 12.02
CA ALA A 52 -96.87 -111.14 12.92
C ALA A 52 -95.49 -111.32 12.25
N LYS A 53 -95.34 -112.33 11.38
CA LYS A 53 -94.11 -112.52 10.58
C LYS A 53 -93.95 -111.47 9.49
N GLU A 54 -95.03 -111.04 8.86
CA GLU A 54 -95.02 -109.97 7.85
C GLU A 54 -94.66 -108.63 8.49
N GLU A 55 -95.21 -108.34 9.67
CA GLU A 55 -94.85 -107.15 10.46
C GLU A 55 -93.39 -107.22 10.96
N GLU A 56 -92.92 -108.37 11.45
CA GLU A 56 -91.52 -108.56 11.84
C GLU A 56 -90.57 -108.36 10.63
N ASN A 57 -90.93 -108.91 9.46
CA ASN A 57 -90.17 -108.71 8.23
C ASN A 57 -90.21 -107.25 7.74
N ALA A 58 -91.35 -106.55 7.89
CA ALA A 58 -91.46 -105.13 7.58
C ALA A 58 -90.60 -104.28 8.53
N ARG A 59 -90.62 -104.54 9.84
CA ARG A 59 -89.75 -103.91 10.84
C ARG A 59 -88.27 -104.14 10.51
N ARG A 60 -87.86 -105.39 10.24
CA ARG A 60 -86.49 -105.75 9.83
C ARG A 60 -86.05 -105.05 8.54
N ARG A 61 -86.95 -104.88 7.55
CA ARG A 61 -86.67 -104.13 6.31
C ARG A 61 -86.50 -102.64 6.57
N ALA A 62 -87.40 -102.03 7.34
CA ALA A 62 -87.32 -100.61 7.69
C ALA A 62 -86.07 -100.28 8.53
N GLU A 63 -85.67 -101.18 9.45
CA GLU A 63 -84.43 -101.04 10.21
C GLU A 63 -83.19 -101.17 9.32
N ALA A 64 -83.16 -102.13 8.39
CA ALA A 64 -82.07 -102.29 7.43
C ALA A 64 -81.95 -101.07 6.48
N GLU A 65 -83.07 -100.52 6.03
CA GLU A 65 -83.10 -99.30 5.21
C GLU A 65 -82.63 -98.07 5.99
N ALA A 66 -83.09 -97.90 7.24
CA ALA A 66 -82.62 -96.84 8.13
C ALA A 66 -81.12 -96.97 8.43
N ALA A 67 -80.60 -98.18 8.61
CA ALA A 67 -79.16 -98.42 8.76
C ALA A 67 -78.37 -98.08 7.49
N ALA A 68 -78.88 -98.45 6.31
CA ALA A 68 -78.25 -98.12 5.03
C ALA A 68 -78.23 -96.60 4.77
N ASN A 69 -79.30 -95.88 5.11
CA ASN A 69 -79.35 -94.43 4.97
C ASN A 69 -78.42 -93.72 5.96
N ARG A 70 -78.36 -94.16 7.23
CA ARG A 70 -77.35 -93.67 8.20
C ARG A 70 -75.91 -93.90 7.72
N LEU A 71 -75.62 -95.02 7.05
CA LEU A 71 -74.30 -95.29 6.51
C LEU A 71 -73.96 -94.35 5.35
N ARG A 72 -74.92 -94.09 4.44
CA ARG A 72 -74.78 -93.10 3.35
C ARG A 72 -74.55 -91.68 3.89
N GLU A 73 -75.29 -91.27 4.92
CA GLU A 73 -75.11 -89.98 5.60
C GLU A 73 -73.71 -89.87 6.23
N GLN A 74 -73.22 -90.92 6.90
CA GLN A 74 -71.87 -90.96 7.45
C GLN A 74 -70.78 -90.93 6.37
N GLU A 75 -71.00 -91.58 5.23
CA GLU A 75 -70.07 -91.54 4.09
C GLU A 75 -70.05 -90.15 3.44
N GLN A 76 -71.20 -89.54 3.17
CA GLN A 76 -71.31 -88.17 2.67
C GLN A 76 -70.67 -87.17 3.64
N ALA A 77 -70.89 -87.31 4.96
CA ALA A 77 -70.25 -86.47 5.97
C ALA A 77 -68.72 -86.61 5.95
N ARG A 78 -68.18 -87.84 5.79
CA ARG A 78 -66.74 -88.10 5.65
C ARG A 78 -66.14 -87.54 4.36
N ILE A 79 -66.89 -87.57 3.26
CA ILE A 79 -66.48 -86.95 1.99
C ILE A 79 -66.42 -85.43 2.15
N ALA A 80 -67.50 -84.82 2.64
CA ALA A 80 -67.56 -83.37 2.88
C ALA A 80 -66.51 -82.89 3.90
N GLU A 81 -66.17 -83.70 4.91
CA GLU A 81 -65.07 -83.41 5.84
C GLU A 81 -63.71 -83.43 5.14
N ARG A 82 -63.45 -84.43 4.28
CA ARG A 82 -62.21 -84.51 3.48
C ARG A 82 -62.10 -83.32 2.53
N GLU A 83 -63.16 -83.00 1.80
CA GLU A 83 -63.19 -81.85 0.88
C GLU A 83 -62.93 -80.52 1.62
N ARG A 84 -63.52 -80.33 2.81
CA ARG A 84 -63.23 -79.16 3.66
C ARG A 84 -61.76 -79.12 4.10
N ARG A 85 -61.19 -80.23 4.55
CA ARG A 85 -59.77 -80.33 4.95
C ARG A 85 -58.82 -80.08 3.77
N ASP A 86 -59.14 -80.58 2.59
CA ASP A 86 -58.35 -80.37 1.37
C ASP A 86 -58.48 -78.92 0.86
N ALA A 87 -59.66 -78.31 0.96
CA ALA A 87 -59.84 -76.89 0.66
C ALA A 87 -59.07 -75.99 1.66
N GLU A 88 -59.15 -76.28 2.96
CA GLU A 88 -58.39 -75.58 4.01
C GLU A 88 -56.87 -75.76 3.81
N ALA A 89 -56.42 -76.96 3.44
CA ALA A 89 -55.01 -77.24 3.14
C ALA A 89 -54.51 -76.51 1.88
N ARG A 90 -55.35 -76.40 0.84
CA ARG A 90 -55.05 -75.60 -0.37
C ARG A 90 -54.97 -74.11 -0.03
N ALA A 91 -55.97 -73.55 0.65
CA ALA A 91 -55.99 -72.15 1.07
C ALA A 91 -54.79 -71.81 1.97
N ARG A 92 -54.43 -72.69 2.92
CA ARG A 92 -53.20 -72.54 3.73
C ARG A 92 -51.94 -72.52 2.88
N ARG A 93 -51.79 -73.45 1.91
CA ARG A 93 -50.62 -73.48 1.01
C ARG A 93 -50.52 -72.20 0.18
N GLU A 94 -51.62 -71.78 -0.45
CA GLU A 94 -51.68 -70.56 -1.26
C GLU A 94 -51.35 -69.30 -0.42
N SER A 95 -51.87 -69.21 0.81
CA SER A 95 -51.54 -68.09 1.72
C SER A 95 -50.08 -68.09 2.17
N ALA A 96 -49.49 -69.27 2.42
CA ALA A 96 -48.08 -69.41 2.80
C ALA A 96 -47.12 -69.19 1.62
N GLU A 97 -47.56 -69.49 0.39
CA GLU A 97 -46.83 -69.23 -0.84
C GLU A 97 -46.79 -67.72 -1.11
N LYS A 98 -47.94 -67.03 -1.10
CA LYS A 98 -48.02 -65.56 -1.23
C LYS A 98 -47.21 -64.83 -0.16
N ALA A 99 -47.25 -65.30 1.10
CA ALA A 99 -46.44 -64.73 2.17
C ALA A 99 -44.93 -64.85 1.91
N ARG A 100 -44.47 -66.00 1.36
CA ARG A 100 -43.06 -66.22 0.97
C ARG A 100 -42.67 -65.39 -0.25
N GLU A 101 -43.57 -65.22 -1.21
CA GLU A 101 -43.34 -64.34 -2.37
C GLU A 101 -43.20 -62.88 -1.93
N GLU A 102 -44.06 -62.40 -1.02
CA GLU A 102 -43.97 -61.05 -0.48
C GLU A 102 -42.70 -60.84 0.36
N GLU A 103 -42.33 -61.82 1.21
CA GLU A 103 -41.06 -61.79 1.95
C GLU A 103 -39.85 -61.80 1.01
N ALA A 104 -39.84 -62.65 -0.02
CA ALA A 104 -38.79 -62.68 -1.03
C ALA A 104 -38.70 -61.38 -1.84
N ALA A 105 -39.83 -60.74 -2.16
CA ALA A 105 -39.88 -59.44 -2.81
C ALA A 105 -39.32 -58.32 -1.91
N ARG A 106 -39.70 -58.30 -0.63
CA ARG A 106 -39.15 -57.39 0.39
C ARG A 106 -37.62 -57.56 0.52
N ILE A 107 -37.13 -58.79 0.59
CA ILE A 107 -35.68 -59.09 0.68
C ILE A 107 -34.93 -58.66 -0.60
N ARG A 108 -35.53 -58.81 -1.79
CA ARG A 108 -34.93 -58.30 -3.04
C ARG A 108 -34.84 -56.77 -3.04
N ALA A 109 -35.95 -56.09 -2.76
CA ALA A 109 -36.00 -54.64 -2.69
C ALA A 109 -35.01 -54.06 -1.66
N GLU A 110 -34.86 -54.70 -0.49
CA GLU A 110 -33.87 -54.28 0.51
C GLU A 110 -32.43 -54.47 0.03
N ARG A 111 -32.13 -55.58 -0.66
CA ARG A 111 -30.79 -55.83 -1.24
C ARG A 111 -30.46 -54.85 -2.35
N GLU A 112 -31.42 -54.54 -3.22
CA GLU A 112 -31.26 -53.56 -4.30
C GLU A 112 -31.04 -52.15 -3.74
N ALA A 113 -31.84 -51.74 -2.73
CA ALA A 113 -31.65 -50.46 -2.04
C ALA A 113 -30.29 -50.37 -1.32
N ARG A 114 -29.85 -51.44 -0.64
CA ARG A 114 -28.52 -51.53 -0.01
C ARG A 114 -27.40 -51.41 -1.06
N HIS A 115 -27.52 -52.10 -2.20
CA HIS A 115 -26.54 -52.04 -3.28
C HIS A 115 -26.47 -50.64 -3.92
N GLN A 116 -27.60 -50.00 -4.18
CA GLN A 116 -27.65 -48.63 -4.69
C GLN A 116 -27.01 -47.64 -3.70
N ALA A 117 -27.33 -47.73 -2.41
CA ALA A 117 -26.74 -46.89 -1.37
C ALA A 117 -25.22 -47.13 -1.20
N GLU A 118 -24.73 -48.36 -1.39
CA GLU A 118 -23.30 -48.64 -1.40
C GLU A 118 -22.60 -48.07 -2.64
N VAL A 119 -23.17 -48.23 -3.84
CA VAL A 119 -22.63 -47.65 -5.09
C VAL A 119 -22.56 -46.12 -4.98
N GLU A 120 -23.62 -45.45 -4.53
CA GLU A 120 -23.62 -43.99 -4.34
C GLU A 120 -22.56 -43.56 -3.31
N LYS A 121 -22.39 -44.34 -2.22
CA LYS A 121 -21.39 -44.07 -1.19
C LYS A 121 -19.95 -44.25 -1.70
N GLN A 122 -19.69 -45.19 -2.61
CA GLN A 122 -18.38 -45.33 -3.24
C GLN A 122 -18.15 -44.20 -4.26
N GLN A 123 -19.13 -43.86 -5.11
CA GLN A 123 -19.05 -42.73 -6.04
C GLN A 123 -18.76 -41.40 -5.32
N ARG A 124 -19.44 -41.13 -4.19
CA ARG A 124 -19.17 -39.96 -3.34
C ARG A 124 -17.74 -39.96 -2.79
N ARG A 125 -17.21 -41.12 -2.36
CA ARG A 125 -15.83 -41.26 -1.87
C ARG A 125 -14.78 -41.10 -2.97
N GLU A 126 -15.07 -41.54 -4.19
CA GLU A 126 -14.17 -41.38 -5.34
C GLU A 126 -14.14 -39.93 -5.81
N ALA A 127 -15.29 -39.26 -5.88
CA ALA A 127 -15.37 -37.82 -6.12
C ALA A 127 -14.66 -37.00 -5.01
N GLU A 128 -14.82 -37.37 -3.74
CA GLU A 128 -14.11 -36.73 -2.61
C GLU A 128 -12.58 -36.89 -2.73
N LYS A 129 -12.11 -38.10 -3.08
CA LYS A 129 -10.67 -38.35 -3.35
C LYS A 129 -10.16 -37.48 -4.50
N GLN A 130 -10.85 -37.50 -5.64
CA GLN A 130 -10.48 -36.72 -6.82
C GLN A 130 -10.43 -35.22 -6.53
N ALA A 131 -11.46 -34.67 -5.89
CA ALA A 131 -11.49 -33.26 -5.48
C ALA A 131 -10.36 -32.91 -4.49
N ARG A 132 -10.00 -33.84 -3.58
CA ARG A 132 -8.89 -33.66 -2.63
C ARG A 132 -7.51 -33.79 -3.29
N GLU A 133 -7.38 -34.58 -4.35
CA GLU A 133 -6.14 -34.70 -5.13
C GLU A 133 -5.96 -33.49 -6.05
N GLU A 134 -7.02 -33.03 -6.73
CA GLU A 134 -7.00 -31.79 -7.51
C GLU A 134 -6.71 -30.57 -6.61
N ALA A 135 -7.31 -30.48 -5.42
CA ALA A 135 -7.01 -29.41 -4.47
C ALA A 135 -5.53 -29.38 -4.05
N LYS A 136 -4.92 -30.55 -3.77
CA LYS A 136 -3.48 -30.66 -3.48
C LYS A 136 -2.62 -30.30 -4.69
N GLU A 137 -3.06 -30.60 -5.91
CA GLU A 137 -2.31 -30.23 -7.11
C GLU A 137 -2.35 -28.71 -7.33
N ARG A 138 -3.53 -28.10 -7.22
CA ARG A 138 -3.69 -26.63 -7.25
C ARG A 138 -2.86 -25.94 -6.16
N GLU A 139 -2.81 -26.49 -4.95
CA GLU A 139 -1.95 -26.03 -3.85
C GLU A 139 -0.46 -26.11 -4.22
N ARG A 140 0.01 -27.25 -4.76
CA ARG A 140 1.40 -27.41 -5.23
C ARG A 140 1.74 -26.46 -6.37
N GLN A 141 0.83 -26.26 -7.32
CA GLN A 141 1.00 -25.32 -8.43
C GLN A 141 1.11 -23.88 -7.90
N ALA A 142 0.27 -23.47 -6.94
CA ALA A 142 0.34 -22.17 -6.30
C ALA A 142 1.66 -21.95 -5.51
N ILE A 143 2.12 -22.96 -4.77
CA ILE A 143 3.42 -22.93 -4.07
C ILE A 143 4.57 -22.79 -5.08
N HIS A 144 4.56 -23.56 -6.17
CA HIS A 144 5.58 -23.47 -7.21
C HIS A 144 5.59 -22.11 -7.92
N GLN A 145 4.42 -21.53 -8.20
CA GLN A 145 4.29 -20.18 -8.76
C GLN A 145 4.84 -19.12 -7.78
N ALA A 146 4.50 -19.20 -6.49
CA ALA A 146 4.99 -18.29 -5.48
C ALA A 146 6.52 -18.40 -5.27
N GLU A 147 7.10 -19.61 -5.32
CA GLU A 147 8.55 -19.78 -5.32
C GLU A 147 9.21 -19.22 -6.57
N ALA A 148 8.64 -19.46 -7.76
CA ALA A 148 9.17 -18.94 -9.01
C ALA A 148 9.15 -17.41 -9.04
N GLU A 149 8.05 -16.79 -8.61
CA GLU A 149 7.94 -15.33 -8.51
C GLU A 149 8.93 -14.76 -7.48
N LYS A 150 9.06 -15.40 -6.30
CA LYS A 150 10.02 -15.00 -5.27
C LYS A 150 11.47 -15.09 -5.78
N ARG A 151 11.83 -16.13 -6.53
CA ARG A 151 13.15 -16.25 -7.18
C ARG A 151 13.36 -15.17 -8.23
N ALA A 152 12.38 -14.92 -9.10
CA ALA A 152 12.46 -13.87 -10.11
C ALA A 152 12.61 -12.47 -9.52
N ARG A 153 11.87 -12.14 -8.44
CA ARG A 153 12.02 -10.89 -7.68
C ARG A 153 13.41 -10.74 -7.07
N LEU A 154 13.94 -11.79 -6.43
CA LEU A 154 15.29 -11.78 -5.84
C LEU A 154 16.39 -11.64 -6.90
N GLU A 155 16.25 -12.29 -8.06
CA GLU A 155 17.21 -12.15 -9.16
C GLU A 155 17.16 -10.77 -9.80
N ALA A 156 15.96 -10.20 -10.00
CA ALA A 156 15.79 -8.84 -10.49
C ALA A 156 16.39 -7.81 -9.52
N GLU A 157 16.19 -7.97 -8.21
CA GLU A 157 16.79 -7.11 -7.19
C GLU A 157 18.33 -7.24 -7.17
N ALA A 158 18.87 -8.46 -7.30
CA ALA A 158 20.31 -8.69 -7.37
C ALA A 158 20.93 -8.05 -8.63
N ARG A 159 20.29 -8.18 -9.80
CA ARG A 159 20.70 -7.53 -11.04
C ARG A 159 20.68 -6.00 -10.91
N ALA A 160 19.59 -5.43 -10.40
CA ALA A 160 19.46 -3.97 -10.20
C ALA A 160 20.49 -3.41 -9.19
N ARG A 161 20.81 -4.14 -8.12
CA ARG A 161 21.90 -3.78 -7.19
C ARG A 161 23.27 -3.84 -7.87
N SER A 162 23.52 -4.86 -8.69
CA SER A 162 24.78 -4.99 -9.45
C SER A 162 24.96 -3.87 -10.47
N GLU A 163 23.93 -3.54 -11.25
CA GLU A 163 23.96 -2.44 -12.23
C GLU A 163 24.14 -1.08 -11.55
N THR A 164 23.43 -0.80 -10.45
CA THR A 164 23.58 0.48 -9.73
C THR A 164 24.92 0.60 -9.00
N GLU A 165 25.52 -0.49 -8.53
CA GLU A 165 26.89 -0.47 -8.01
C GLU A 165 27.93 -0.27 -9.13
N ALA A 166 27.74 -0.91 -10.29
CA ALA A 166 28.60 -0.72 -11.46
C ALA A 166 28.53 0.72 -12.00
N GLN A 167 27.34 1.30 -12.14
CA GLN A 167 27.14 2.70 -12.53
C GLN A 167 27.79 3.67 -11.52
N ARG A 168 27.63 3.44 -10.22
CA ARG A 168 28.28 4.27 -9.18
C ARG A 168 29.81 4.18 -9.23
N LYS A 169 30.38 3.01 -9.53
CA LYS A 169 31.83 2.86 -9.73
C LYS A 169 32.30 3.61 -10.98
N ALA A 170 31.58 3.47 -12.10
CA ALA A 170 31.88 4.18 -13.34
C ALA A 170 31.80 5.71 -13.19
N GLU A 171 30.74 6.24 -12.54
CA GLU A 171 30.65 7.67 -12.20
C GLU A 171 31.79 8.14 -11.29
N ALA A 172 32.17 7.33 -10.29
CA ALA A 172 33.23 7.68 -9.35
C ALA A 172 34.61 7.70 -10.02
N GLU A 173 34.89 6.79 -10.96
CA GLU A 173 36.11 6.84 -11.77
C GLU A 173 36.08 8.00 -12.78
N ALA A 174 34.97 8.22 -13.48
CA ALA A 174 34.82 9.35 -14.40
C ALA A 174 35.02 10.70 -13.70
N LYS A 175 34.44 10.90 -12.50
CA LYS A 175 34.67 12.10 -11.67
C LYS A 175 36.13 12.22 -11.23
N LYS A 176 36.77 11.14 -10.78
CA LYS A 176 38.21 11.15 -10.42
C LYS A 176 39.13 11.45 -11.61
N LEU A 177 38.78 11.00 -12.81
CA LEU A 177 39.54 11.27 -14.03
C LEU A 177 39.39 12.74 -14.45
N ALA A 178 38.16 13.25 -14.50
CA ALA A 178 37.88 14.65 -14.79
C ALA A 178 38.51 15.62 -13.78
N GLU A 179 38.48 15.29 -12.48
CA GLU A 179 39.12 16.11 -11.43
C GLU A 179 40.65 16.09 -11.54
N ARG A 180 41.25 14.98 -12.01
CA ARG A 180 42.69 14.91 -12.30
C ARG A 180 43.07 15.72 -13.54
N GLU A 181 42.33 15.60 -14.63
CA GLU A 181 42.56 16.43 -15.83
C GLU A 181 42.40 17.92 -15.54
N ALA A 182 41.37 18.30 -14.77
CA ALA A 182 41.14 19.69 -14.38
C ALA A 182 42.33 20.23 -13.57
N LYS A 183 42.81 19.47 -12.58
CA LYS A 183 43.99 19.85 -11.78
C LYS A 183 45.24 19.97 -12.64
N GLN A 184 45.52 19.00 -13.52
CA GLN A 184 46.67 19.09 -14.45
C GLN A 184 46.57 20.30 -15.38
N LYS A 185 45.40 20.60 -15.96
CA LYS A 185 45.19 21.79 -16.80
C LYS A 185 45.46 23.08 -16.01
N THR A 186 44.93 23.20 -14.78
CA THR A 186 45.20 24.38 -13.94
C THR A 186 46.65 24.49 -13.47
N GLU A 187 47.35 23.38 -13.23
CA GLU A 187 48.75 23.38 -12.81
C GLU A 187 49.71 23.72 -13.95
N LEU A 188 49.41 23.25 -15.17
CA LEU A 188 50.12 23.64 -16.40
C LEU A 188 49.92 25.13 -16.70
N GLU A 189 48.67 25.62 -16.70
CA GLU A 189 48.39 27.04 -16.97
C GLU A 189 49.03 27.95 -15.90
N ALA A 190 49.05 27.51 -14.64
CA ALA A 190 49.74 28.22 -13.55
C ALA A 190 51.28 28.20 -13.69
N ARG A 191 51.86 27.16 -14.31
CA ARG A 191 53.29 27.14 -14.69
C ARG A 191 53.57 28.10 -15.84
N GLU A 192 52.83 28.00 -16.94
CA GLU A 192 53.02 28.84 -18.13
C GLU A 192 52.90 30.32 -17.78
N ARG A 193 51.89 30.72 -16.98
CA ARG A 193 51.75 32.10 -16.48
C ARG A 193 52.95 32.55 -15.64
N ARG A 194 53.51 31.69 -14.78
CA ARG A 194 54.69 31.99 -13.95
C ARG A 194 55.97 32.09 -14.76
N GLU A 195 56.16 31.22 -15.75
CA GLU A 195 57.33 31.24 -16.63
C GLU A 195 57.29 32.47 -17.56
N ALA A 196 56.12 32.82 -18.10
CA ALA A 196 55.92 34.06 -18.84
C ALA A 196 56.18 35.32 -17.99
N GLU A 197 55.68 35.37 -16.75
CA GLU A 197 55.95 36.50 -15.85
C GLU A 197 57.44 36.59 -15.48
N ALA A 198 58.11 35.46 -15.26
CA ALA A 198 59.55 35.42 -14.99
C ALA A 198 60.39 35.92 -16.19
N GLN A 199 60.03 35.53 -17.42
CA GLN A 199 60.68 36.05 -18.63
C GLN A 199 60.43 37.56 -18.80
N ALA A 200 59.19 38.03 -18.64
CA ALA A 200 58.85 39.45 -18.73
C ALA A 200 59.63 40.30 -17.69
N ARG A 201 59.74 39.82 -16.45
CA ARG A 201 60.56 40.45 -15.39
C ARG A 201 62.06 40.48 -15.76
N LEU A 202 62.59 39.43 -16.40
CA LEU A 202 63.98 39.38 -16.86
C LEU A 202 64.24 40.34 -18.02
N GLU A 203 63.35 40.46 -18.99
CA GLU A 203 63.48 41.44 -20.08
C GLU A 203 63.39 42.88 -19.58
N ALA A 204 62.41 43.20 -18.72
CA ALA A 204 62.28 44.52 -18.13
C ALA A 204 63.55 44.90 -17.33
N ARG A 205 64.12 43.95 -16.58
CA ARG A 205 65.38 44.15 -15.86
C ARG A 205 66.58 44.37 -16.79
N ARG A 206 66.66 43.66 -17.92
CA ARG A 206 67.71 43.87 -18.94
C ARG A 206 67.63 45.27 -19.55
N LYS A 207 66.46 45.69 -20.03
CA LYS A 207 66.23 47.03 -20.61
C LYS A 207 66.64 48.14 -19.63
N LEU A 208 66.26 48.02 -18.36
CA LEU A 208 66.61 48.97 -17.30
C LEU A 208 68.10 48.93 -16.89
N GLU A 209 68.83 47.86 -17.20
CA GLU A 209 70.29 47.78 -17.02
C GLU A 209 71.04 48.36 -18.23
N GLU A 210 70.52 48.19 -19.45
CA GLU A 210 71.03 48.81 -20.68
C GLU A 210 70.85 50.33 -20.66
N GLU A 211 69.67 50.82 -20.24
CA GLU A 211 69.38 52.24 -20.05
C GLU A 211 70.33 52.89 -19.02
N LYS A 212 70.62 52.21 -17.91
CA LYS A 212 71.61 52.66 -16.92
C LYS A 212 73.02 52.73 -17.49
N LYS A 213 73.43 51.78 -18.34
CA LYS A 213 74.74 51.79 -19.01
C LYS A 213 74.83 52.92 -20.05
N ALA A 214 73.74 53.18 -20.78
CA ALA A 214 73.67 54.33 -21.69
C ALA A 214 73.83 55.66 -20.93
N ALA A 215 73.10 55.83 -19.83
CA ALA A 215 73.20 57.02 -18.97
C ALA A 215 74.59 57.19 -18.33
N GLU A 216 75.29 56.11 -17.96
CA GLU A 216 76.67 56.20 -17.47
C GLU A 216 77.65 56.63 -18.57
N VAL A 217 77.50 56.09 -19.79
CA VAL A 217 78.33 56.48 -20.95
C VAL A 217 78.11 57.94 -21.33
N GLU A 218 76.86 58.43 -21.29
CA GLU A 218 76.56 59.84 -21.53
C GLU A 218 77.15 60.74 -20.44
N LYS A 219 77.01 60.37 -19.16
CA LYS A 219 77.61 61.09 -18.04
C LYS A 219 79.14 61.16 -18.13
N ARG A 220 79.81 60.09 -18.58
CA ARG A 220 81.25 60.10 -18.85
C ARG A 220 81.61 61.06 -19.99
N ARG A 221 80.84 61.09 -21.09
CA ARG A 221 81.05 62.03 -22.20
C ARG A 221 80.90 63.49 -21.77
N GLN A 222 79.91 63.79 -20.93
CA GLN A 222 79.74 65.14 -20.35
C GLN A 222 80.94 65.53 -19.48
N GLN A 223 81.40 64.64 -18.59
CA GLN A 223 82.59 64.88 -17.75
C GLN A 223 83.88 65.04 -18.56
N GLU A 224 84.02 64.35 -19.69
CA GLU A 224 85.15 64.46 -20.59
C GLU A 224 85.12 65.80 -21.37
N ALA A 225 83.95 66.21 -21.86
CA ALA A 225 83.76 67.52 -22.49
C ALA A 225 84.04 68.69 -21.53
N ASP A 226 83.52 68.63 -20.29
CA ASP A 226 83.82 69.60 -19.23
C ASP A 226 85.33 69.69 -18.93
N ARG A 227 86.01 68.54 -18.93
CA ARG A 227 87.45 68.47 -18.69
C ARG A 227 88.24 69.10 -19.83
N ILE A 228 87.83 68.88 -21.09
CA ILE A 228 88.45 69.52 -22.27
C ILE A 228 88.24 71.04 -22.21
N ALA A 229 87.01 71.50 -21.98
CA ALA A 229 86.70 72.93 -21.87
C ALA A 229 87.50 73.63 -20.75
N ARG A 230 87.68 72.97 -19.60
CA ARG A 230 88.54 73.48 -18.50
C ARG A 230 90.03 73.51 -18.86
N LEU A 231 90.51 72.58 -19.70
CA LEU A 231 91.90 72.58 -20.16
C LEU A 231 92.14 73.66 -21.23
N GLU A 232 91.20 73.88 -22.15
CA GLU A 232 91.29 74.94 -23.15
C GLU A 232 91.21 76.34 -22.52
N THR A 233 90.30 76.56 -21.58
CA THR A 233 90.21 77.84 -20.85
C THR A 233 91.46 78.09 -19.99
N ALA A 234 92.02 77.07 -19.34
CA ALA A 234 93.29 77.18 -18.63
C ALA A 234 94.50 77.41 -19.57
N ALA A 235 94.47 76.88 -20.80
CA ALA A 235 95.50 77.13 -21.81
C ALA A 235 95.44 78.58 -22.30
N ARG A 236 94.25 79.08 -22.69
CA ARG A 236 94.06 80.48 -23.09
C ARG A 236 94.42 81.45 -21.97
N ALA A 237 94.06 81.16 -20.72
CA ALA A 237 94.46 81.98 -19.58
C ALA A 237 95.98 82.04 -19.36
N LYS A 238 96.72 80.95 -19.66
CA LYS A 238 98.20 80.95 -19.63
C LYS A 238 98.81 81.70 -20.80
N GLU A 239 98.23 81.60 -22.00
CA GLU A 239 98.67 82.32 -23.20
C GLU A 239 98.41 83.83 -23.09
N GLU A 240 97.27 84.22 -22.51
CA GLU A 240 96.96 85.61 -22.18
C GLU A 240 97.87 86.13 -21.06
N ALA A 241 98.16 85.32 -20.03
CA ALA A 241 99.13 85.70 -19.00
C ALA A 241 100.56 85.85 -19.58
N ALA A 242 100.98 84.99 -20.51
CA ALA A 242 102.29 85.05 -21.15
C ALA A 242 102.42 86.27 -22.09
N SER A 243 101.39 86.57 -22.89
CA SER A 243 101.36 87.77 -23.75
C SER A 243 101.27 89.06 -22.94
N ARG A 244 100.49 89.09 -21.85
CA ARG A 244 100.51 90.21 -20.88
C ARG A 244 101.90 90.38 -20.23
N ALA A 245 102.58 89.30 -19.87
CA ALA A 245 103.93 89.36 -19.29
C ALA A 245 104.98 89.85 -20.30
N ALA A 246 104.92 89.40 -21.56
CA ALA A 246 105.80 89.88 -22.63
C ALA A 246 105.57 91.37 -22.92
N ALA A 247 104.31 91.80 -23.04
CA ALA A 247 103.95 93.21 -23.20
C ALA A 247 104.37 94.06 -21.98
N GLU A 248 104.30 93.53 -20.76
CA GLU A 248 104.81 94.22 -19.57
C GLU A 248 106.34 94.30 -19.57
N GLU A 249 107.08 93.30 -20.07
CA GLU A 249 108.53 93.40 -20.19
C GLU A 249 108.96 94.40 -21.27
N GLU A 250 108.32 94.42 -22.45
CA GLU A 250 108.53 95.46 -23.45
C GLU A 250 108.21 96.86 -22.90
N ALA A 251 107.07 97.01 -22.21
CA ALA A 251 106.71 98.25 -21.54
C ALA A 251 107.72 98.65 -20.46
N ARG A 252 108.28 97.69 -19.70
CA ARG A 252 109.36 97.93 -18.74
C ARG A 252 110.66 98.33 -19.43
N GLN A 253 111.00 97.79 -20.61
CA GLN A 253 112.19 98.21 -21.37
C GLN A 253 112.01 99.62 -21.95
N GLN A 254 110.87 99.93 -22.57
CA GLN A 254 110.54 101.28 -23.02
C GLN A 254 110.49 102.28 -21.86
N ALA A 255 109.91 101.90 -20.73
CA ALA A 255 109.94 102.70 -19.50
C ALA A 255 111.36 102.88 -18.94
N ARG A 256 112.28 101.92 -19.12
CA ARG A 256 113.69 102.04 -18.69
C ARG A 256 114.50 103.00 -19.57
N LEU A 257 114.11 103.17 -20.83
CA LEU A 257 114.61 104.24 -21.72
C LEU A 257 114.00 105.58 -21.32
N MET A 258 112.66 105.69 -21.29
CA MET A 258 111.98 106.94 -20.91
C MET A 258 112.26 107.39 -19.47
N ALA A 259 112.63 106.50 -18.54
CA ALA A 259 113.04 106.85 -17.19
C ALA A 259 114.50 107.34 -17.08
N LYS A 260 115.34 107.13 -18.11
CA LYS A 260 116.60 107.86 -18.23
C LYS A 260 116.35 109.30 -18.71
N GLU A 261 115.46 109.48 -19.69
CA GLU A 261 115.13 110.80 -20.25
C GLU A 261 114.32 111.65 -19.27
N LYS A 262 113.23 111.12 -18.69
CA LYS A 262 112.37 111.86 -17.74
C LYS A 262 113.04 112.17 -16.42
N LYS A 263 114.16 111.53 -16.03
CA LYS A 263 114.90 111.91 -14.82
C LYS A 263 115.67 113.23 -14.97
N ALA A 264 115.68 113.82 -16.17
CA ALA A 264 116.07 115.22 -16.40
C ALA A 264 114.89 116.23 -16.33
N ALA A 265 113.63 115.77 -16.22
CA ALA A 265 112.46 116.63 -16.39
C ALA A 265 111.28 116.31 -15.45
N ARG A 266 111.10 117.16 -14.41
CA ARG A 266 110.00 117.21 -13.42
C ARG A 266 110.02 116.05 -12.40
N THR A 267 109.90 116.26 -11.08
CA THR A 267 109.63 117.47 -10.27
C THR A 267 108.21 118.04 -10.39
N LYS A 268 107.28 117.54 -9.54
CA LYS A 268 105.90 118.00 -9.12
C LYS A 268 104.69 117.08 -9.51
N GLU A 269 103.71 116.96 -8.57
CA GLU A 269 102.26 116.49 -8.68
C GLU A 269 101.92 114.96 -8.98
N GLN A 270 100.80 114.23 -8.62
CA GLN A 270 99.75 114.24 -7.52
C GLN A 270 99.06 112.84 -7.12
N LYS A 271 97.69 112.58 -7.04
CA LYS A 271 97.06 111.51 -6.13
C LYS A 271 95.55 110.96 -6.29
N LYS A 272 95.18 109.75 -5.73
CA LYS A 272 93.91 109.31 -4.92
C LYS A 272 92.54 108.65 -5.50
N ILE A 273 91.68 107.80 -4.75
CA ILE A 273 90.13 107.44 -4.79
C ILE A 273 89.46 106.31 -3.78
N GLU A 274 88.08 105.99 -3.65
CA GLU A 274 87.25 105.26 -2.52
C GLU A 274 85.88 104.30 -2.79
N ASN A 275 84.94 103.83 -1.81
CA ASN A 275 83.92 102.60 -1.72
C ASN A 275 82.41 102.71 -1.01
N GLN A 276 81.30 101.86 -0.69
CA GLN A 276 80.52 100.47 -0.90
C GLN A 276 78.98 100.17 -0.26
N GLU A 277 78.32 98.92 -0.05
CA GLU A 277 76.79 98.42 -0.07
C GLU A 277 75.95 97.47 1.05
N ALA A 278 74.58 97.03 0.97
CA ALA A 278 73.67 96.10 1.93
C ALA A 278 72.12 95.51 1.61
N GLU A 279 71.34 94.60 2.42
CA GLU A 279 69.91 93.86 2.29
C GLU A 279 69.04 93.32 3.62
N LEU A 280 67.87 92.54 3.91
CA LEU A 280 66.56 91.75 3.43
C LEU A 280 65.43 91.12 4.53
N ALA A 281 64.17 90.48 4.31
CA ALA A 281 63.07 89.89 5.33
C ALA A 281 61.71 88.94 4.96
N SER A 282 60.80 88.30 5.89
CA SER A 282 59.46 87.43 5.67
C SER A 282 58.37 86.92 6.87
N ALA A 283 57.13 86.22 6.69
CA ALA A 283 56.03 85.67 7.74
C ALA A 283 54.68 84.70 7.39
N GLU A 284 53.78 84.07 8.31
CA GLU A 284 52.49 83.11 8.11
C GLU A 284 51.32 82.72 9.28
N ALA A 285 50.13 81.94 9.14
CA ALA A 285 48.95 81.52 10.17
C ALA A 285 47.71 80.39 9.93
N THR A 286 46.70 79.96 10.85
CA THR A 286 45.48 78.89 10.72
C THR A 286 44.20 78.65 11.79
N THR A 287 43.07 77.76 11.68
CA THR A 287 41.80 77.48 12.66
C THR A 287 40.66 76.24 12.51
N GLU A 288 39.57 75.93 13.39
CA GLU A 288 38.54 74.68 13.52
C GLU A 288 36.94 74.68 14.10
N LEU A 289 36.11 73.56 14.43
CA LEU A 289 34.51 73.37 14.62
C LEU A 289 33.69 72.20 15.55
N PRO A 290 32.27 72.08 15.76
CA PRO A 290 31.35 71.22 16.76
C PRO A 290 29.86 70.48 16.48
N SER A 291 28.99 69.87 17.47
CA SER A 291 27.61 69.05 17.40
C SER A 291 26.49 68.99 18.61
N ASP A 292 25.12 68.65 18.48
CA ASP A 292 24.06 68.20 19.57
C ASP A 292 22.54 67.73 19.15
N LEU A 293 21.69 67.02 19.99
CA LEU A 293 20.20 66.69 19.84
C LEU A 293 19.36 66.18 21.10
N GLY A 294 18.11 66.66 21.35
CA GLY A 294 17.24 66.35 22.55
C GLY A 294 15.97 65.43 22.46
N GLU A 295 15.20 65.30 23.58
CA GLU A 295 14.21 64.22 23.92
C GLU A 295 12.87 64.18 23.13
N PHE A 296 12.30 62.98 22.92
CA PHE A 296 11.07 62.74 22.14
C PHE A 296 9.90 62.24 23.00
N LEU A 297 8.69 62.79 22.78
CA LEU A 297 7.46 62.46 23.50
C LEU A 297 6.72 61.27 22.84
N PRO A 298 5.70 60.67 23.48
CA PRO A 298 4.81 59.70 22.83
C PRO A 298 4.07 60.35 21.66
N GLY A 299 3.98 59.66 20.52
CA GLY A 299 3.39 60.23 19.29
C GLY A 299 3.86 59.52 18.02
N ASP A 300 3.37 60.01 16.86
CA ASP A 300 3.77 59.52 15.54
C ASP A 300 4.91 60.38 14.98
N TYR A 301 5.99 59.73 14.54
CA TYR A 301 7.19 60.37 13.99
C TYR A 301 7.55 59.79 12.62
N THR A 302 8.14 60.62 11.77
CA THR A 302 8.64 60.21 10.44
C THR A 302 10.16 60.34 10.39
N LEU A 303 10.87 59.21 10.42
CA LEU A 303 12.31 59.18 10.12
C LEU A 303 12.51 59.26 8.61
N LYS A 304 13.35 60.20 8.15
CA LYS A 304 13.79 60.31 6.76
C LYS A 304 15.24 59.88 6.66
N LEU A 305 15.46 58.69 6.10
CA LEU A 305 16.77 58.08 5.94
C LEU A 305 17.38 58.51 4.60
N SER A 306 18.57 59.11 4.64
CA SER A 306 19.29 59.58 3.46
C SER A 306 20.66 58.90 3.33
N GLY A 307 20.96 58.38 2.13
CA GLY A 307 22.18 57.60 1.87
C GLY A 307 22.16 56.14 2.36
N PHE A 308 21.05 55.66 2.91
CA PHE A 308 20.85 54.26 3.30
C PHE A 308 20.41 53.42 2.09
N SER A 309 21.01 52.25 1.88
CA SER A 309 20.54 51.25 0.94
C SER A 309 19.38 50.43 1.52
N ALA A 310 18.69 49.64 0.69
CA ALA A 310 17.64 48.72 1.15
C ALA A 310 18.15 47.71 2.21
N GLY A 311 19.42 47.30 2.13
CA GLY A 311 20.05 46.46 3.16
C GLY A 311 20.26 47.22 4.48
N ASP A 312 20.81 48.43 4.41
CA ASP A 312 21.03 49.28 5.58
C ASP A 312 19.69 49.59 6.30
N VAL A 313 18.62 49.87 5.54
CA VAL A 313 17.27 50.10 6.07
C VAL A 313 16.67 48.85 6.71
N THR A 314 16.94 47.66 6.18
CA THR A 314 16.47 46.41 6.79
C THR A 314 17.12 46.21 8.16
N ALA A 315 18.44 46.37 8.26
CA ALA A 315 19.16 46.29 9.53
C ALA A 315 18.73 47.40 10.53
N PHE A 316 18.47 48.61 10.04
CA PHE A 316 18.00 49.74 10.84
C PHE A 316 16.58 49.51 11.40
N ARG A 317 15.65 49.02 10.57
CA ARG A 317 14.31 48.58 10.99
C ARG A 317 14.40 47.51 12.07
N ASP A 318 15.23 46.49 11.85
CA ASP A 318 15.33 45.33 12.74
C ASP A 318 15.92 45.70 14.11
N ASN A 319 16.77 46.73 14.17
CA ASN A 319 17.19 47.33 15.43
C ASN A 319 16.07 48.16 16.09
N LEU A 320 15.33 48.98 15.33
CA LEU A 320 14.17 49.71 15.88
C LEU A 320 13.10 48.76 16.47
N THR A 321 12.85 47.59 15.86
CA THR A 321 11.93 46.58 16.42
C THR A 321 12.40 45.94 17.72
N ARG A 322 13.67 46.10 18.11
CA ARG A 322 14.22 45.56 19.37
C ARG A 322 14.06 46.53 20.54
N THR A 323 13.82 47.81 20.29
CA THR A 323 13.55 48.81 21.32
C THR A 323 12.09 48.71 21.75
N SER A 324 11.84 48.30 23.00
CA SER A 324 10.55 47.84 23.54
C SER A 324 9.32 48.73 23.27
N ASN A 325 9.54 50.02 23.04
CA ASN A 325 8.51 51.06 23.05
C ASN A 325 8.29 51.72 21.67
N ILE A 326 8.86 51.17 20.59
CA ILE A 326 8.78 51.70 19.22
C ILE A 326 7.92 50.79 18.34
N SER A 327 6.73 51.25 17.96
CA SER A 327 5.84 50.55 17.02
C SER A 327 6.04 51.08 15.59
N LEU A 328 6.56 50.27 14.69
CA LEU A 328 6.71 50.63 13.27
C LEU A 328 5.35 50.56 12.55
N LEU A 329 4.89 51.69 12.02
CA LEU A 329 3.61 51.81 11.34
C LEU A 329 3.71 51.53 9.84
N PHE A 330 4.72 52.11 9.17
CA PHE A 330 4.87 52.03 7.71
C PHE A 330 6.29 52.35 7.26
N ILE A 331 6.71 51.79 6.12
CA ILE A 331 7.98 52.11 5.45
C ILE A 331 7.70 52.32 3.97
N SER A 332 8.11 53.47 3.43
CA SER A 332 8.04 53.80 2.01
C SER A 332 9.39 54.29 1.51
N GLY A 333 9.93 53.63 0.49
CA GLY A 333 11.18 54.03 -0.17
C GLY A 333 10.96 54.47 -1.61
N GLY A 334 11.71 55.50 -2.03
CA GLY A 334 11.75 55.98 -3.41
C GLY A 334 13.11 56.60 -3.74
N PRO A 335 13.31 57.09 -4.97
CA PRO A 335 14.59 57.69 -5.40
C PRO A 335 14.98 58.96 -4.61
N ALA A 336 14.02 59.59 -3.91
CA ALA A 336 14.27 60.76 -3.06
C ALA A 336 14.72 60.41 -1.62
N GLY A 337 14.75 59.13 -1.24
CA GLY A 337 15.06 58.67 0.12
C GLY A 337 14.06 57.64 0.64
N ILE A 338 14.22 57.24 1.90
CA ILE A 338 13.36 56.25 2.55
C ILE A 338 12.74 56.85 3.81
N GLU A 339 11.40 56.83 3.89
CA GLU A 339 10.63 57.33 5.02
C GLU A 339 10.11 56.15 5.85
N ILE A 340 10.37 56.18 7.16
CA ILE A 340 9.88 55.22 8.15
C ILE A 340 8.96 55.98 9.10
N ARG A 341 7.68 55.58 9.17
CA ARG A 341 6.75 56.06 10.18
C ARG A 341 6.72 55.11 11.37
N LEU A 342 6.90 55.66 12.55
CA LEU A 342 6.88 54.95 13.82
C LEU A 342 6.02 55.69 14.84
N ARG A 343 5.48 54.94 15.80
CA ARG A 343 4.75 55.43 16.96
C ARG A 343 5.56 55.14 18.22
N LEU A 344 5.87 56.16 18.99
CA LEU A 344 6.46 56.04 20.32
C LEU A 344 5.34 55.86 21.34
N GLY A 345 5.39 54.76 22.12
CA GLY A 345 4.42 54.50 23.19
C GLY A 345 4.71 55.26 24.49
N GLU A 346 5.97 55.60 24.72
CA GLU A 346 6.48 56.33 25.90
C GLU A 346 7.46 57.42 25.45
N THR A 347 7.87 58.31 26.35
CA THR A 347 8.94 59.30 26.10
C THR A 347 10.29 58.58 25.96
N ILE A 348 11.03 58.81 24.87
CA ILE A 348 12.32 58.15 24.59
C ILE A 348 13.35 59.18 24.10
N ARG A 349 14.61 58.99 24.48
CA ARG A 349 15.75 59.68 23.87
C ARG A 349 16.16 59.00 22.56
N LEU A 350 15.35 59.20 21.53
CA LEU A 350 15.56 58.58 20.23
C LEU A 350 16.92 58.95 19.61
N SER A 351 17.51 60.10 19.95
CA SER A 351 18.88 60.47 19.57
C SER A 351 19.94 59.51 20.13
N GLU A 352 19.85 59.11 21.40
CA GLU A 352 20.76 58.14 22.03
C GLU A 352 20.63 56.77 21.33
N THR A 353 19.41 56.25 21.19
CA THR A 353 19.13 54.97 20.52
C THR A 353 19.57 54.95 19.05
N LEU A 354 19.52 56.08 18.35
CA LEU A 354 20.00 56.20 16.97
C LEU A 354 21.52 56.29 16.87
N VAL A 355 22.20 56.96 17.81
CA VAL A 355 23.67 57.09 17.81
C VAL A 355 24.37 55.77 18.14
N GLU A 356 23.75 54.90 18.94
CA GLU A 356 24.19 53.53 19.18
C GLU A 356 24.16 52.64 17.91
N MET A 357 23.36 52.99 16.89
CA MET A 357 23.33 52.24 15.64
C MET A 357 24.57 52.55 14.79
N THR A 358 25.38 51.52 14.53
CA THR A 358 26.69 51.60 13.84
C THR A 358 26.69 52.25 12.45
N LEU A 359 25.53 52.36 11.80
CA LEU A 359 25.35 52.98 10.47
C LEU A 359 24.99 54.48 10.53
N VAL A 360 24.62 55.02 11.69
CA VAL A 360 24.20 56.42 11.86
C VAL A 360 25.43 57.30 12.10
N GLY A 361 25.59 58.33 11.28
CA GLY A 361 26.64 59.36 11.42
C GLY A 361 26.16 60.60 12.17
N GLY A 362 24.85 60.82 12.18
CA GLY A 362 24.17 61.87 12.93
C GLY A 362 22.68 61.83 12.65
N ALA A 363 21.92 62.59 13.44
CA ALA A 363 20.51 62.86 13.18
C ALA A 363 20.23 64.35 13.38
N GLU A 364 19.14 64.82 12.79
CA GLU A 364 18.64 66.20 12.89
C GLU A 364 17.12 66.14 13.07
N ARG A 365 16.56 66.93 13.98
CA ARG A 365 15.13 66.91 14.30
C ARG A 365 14.44 68.18 13.83
N ASP A 366 13.36 67.99 13.08
CA ASP A 366 12.50 69.01 12.49
C ASP A 366 11.04 68.70 12.91
N GLY A 367 10.71 69.05 14.16
CA GLY A 367 9.41 68.74 14.79
C GLY A 367 9.18 67.24 15.02
N GLU A 368 8.22 66.68 14.26
CA GLU A 368 7.86 65.24 14.19
C GLU A 368 8.69 64.47 13.13
N VAL A 369 9.48 65.19 12.32
CA VAL A 369 10.38 64.60 11.32
C VAL A 369 11.78 64.50 11.90
N VAL A 370 12.45 63.36 11.69
CA VAL A 370 13.87 63.20 12.04
C VAL A 370 14.64 62.79 10.80
N ARG A 371 15.59 63.62 10.37
CA ARG A 371 16.51 63.28 9.29
C ARG A 371 17.64 62.45 9.90
N VAL A 372 17.93 61.29 9.34
CA VAL A 372 19.04 60.44 9.78
C VAL A 372 20.08 60.39 8.67
N LEU A 373 21.30 60.79 9.02
CA LEU A 373 22.46 60.83 8.15
C LEU A 373 23.27 59.56 8.34
N ARG A 374 23.60 58.87 7.24
CA ARG A 374 24.51 57.73 7.27
C ARG A 374 25.93 58.15 7.65
N ARG A 375 26.61 57.35 8.47
CA ARG A 375 28.05 57.52 8.77
C ARG A 375 28.87 57.27 7.50
N ARG A 376 29.67 58.25 7.07
CA ARG A 376 30.74 57.97 6.10
C ARG A 376 31.78 57.08 6.79
N GLN A 377 32.13 55.98 6.15
CA GLN A 377 33.28 55.13 6.49
C GLN A 377 34.42 55.44 5.53
#